data_AF-A0A8C7PUR8-F1
#
_entry.id   AF-A0A8C7PUR8-F1
#
_cell.length_a   1.000
_cell.length_b   1.000
_cell.length_c   1.000
_cell.angle_alpha   90.00
_cell.angle_beta   90.00
_cell.angle_gamma   90.00
#
_symmetry.space_group_name_H-M   'P 1'
#
loop_
_entity.id
_entity.type
_entity.pdbx_description
1 polymer ?
#
loop_
_entity_poly.entity_id
_entity_poly.type
_entity_poly.pdbx_seq_one_letter_code
_entity_poly.pdbx_strand_id
1 'polypeptide(L)'
;MRFACSKRAIRLKTIDPCFEDLKDNRLVDETFTVDEVLDGLKLVVRGEVETELVNTAHTNVLLLRQLFSQAEKFYLRLQTDISELENRWAEISRLQEENDKLKGRLQTMETLVFKSMILHPLKCFVSFPKMATRSQEITSLEDTDNLVSAKHNLLRVQEQLALAEKEVPADIMEILTKKNN
;
A
#
# COMPACT_ATOMS: atom_id res chain seq x y z
N MET A 1 7.78 -19.70 -15.00
CA MET A 1 8.02 -18.45 -14.24
C MET A 1 9.29 -17.67 -14.61
N ARG A 2 10.36 -18.26 -15.15
CA ARG A 2 11.61 -17.53 -15.49
C ARG A 2 11.41 -16.33 -16.43
N PHE A 3 10.48 -16.42 -17.37
CA PHE A 3 10.14 -15.33 -18.30
C PHE A 3 9.55 -14.10 -17.56
N ALA A 4 8.65 -14.33 -16.59
CA ALA A 4 8.05 -13.25 -15.80
C ALA A 4 9.11 -12.55 -14.92
N CYS A 5 10.00 -13.31 -14.29
CA CYS A 5 11.11 -12.76 -13.50
C CYS A 5 12.05 -11.90 -14.36
N SER A 6 12.38 -12.37 -15.57
CA SER A 6 13.24 -11.63 -16.51
C SER A 6 12.56 -10.35 -17.01
N LYS A 7 11.26 -10.42 -17.37
CA LYS A 7 10.47 -9.25 -17.78
C LYS A 7 10.46 -8.16 -16.70
N ARG A 8 10.21 -8.52 -15.44
CA ARG A 8 10.22 -7.57 -14.32
C ARG A 8 11.59 -6.93 -14.15
N ALA A 9 12.67 -7.71 -14.20
CA ALA A 9 14.02 -7.18 -14.11
C ALA A 9 14.37 -6.21 -15.24
N ILE A 10 13.83 -6.43 -16.44
CA ILE A 10 13.98 -5.51 -17.58
C ILE A 10 13.16 -4.24 -17.35
N ARG A 11 11.91 -4.34 -16.89
CA ARG A 11 11.05 -3.18 -16.60
C ARG A 11 11.62 -2.29 -15.49
N LEU A 12 12.22 -2.88 -14.45
CA LEU A 12 12.88 -2.08 -13.42
C LEU A 12 14.06 -1.26 -13.98
N LYS A 13 14.77 -1.77 -15.00
CA LYS A 13 15.86 -1.05 -15.66
C LYS A 13 15.38 0.08 -16.57
N THR A 14 14.10 0.11 -16.97
CA THR A 14 13.55 1.20 -17.80
C THR A 14 13.14 2.40 -16.97
N ILE A 15 12.99 2.24 -15.65
CA ILE A 15 12.60 3.32 -14.74
C ILE A 15 13.67 4.42 -14.73
N ASP A 16 14.94 4.11 -14.47
CA ASP A 16 15.98 5.14 -14.36
C ASP A 16 16.09 6.01 -15.63
N PRO A 17 16.14 5.43 -16.86
CA PRO A 17 16.09 6.21 -18.10
C PRO A 17 14.86 7.13 -18.22
N CYS A 18 13.67 6.69 -17.80
CA CYS A 18 12.46 7.53 -17.88
C CYS A 18 12.52 8.76 -16.96
N PHE A 19 13.22 8.65 -15.83
CA PHE A 19 13.43 9.79 -14.93
C PHE A 19 14.48 10.75 -15.48
N GLU A 20 15.55 10.24 -16.10
CA GLU A 20 16.51 11.08 -16.81
C GLU A 20 15.85 11.78 -18.01
N ASP A 21 15.03 11.08 -18.80
CA ASP A 21 14.26 11.67 -19.90
C ASP A 21 13.30 12.77 -19.40
N LEU A 22 12.65 12.56 -18.24
CA LEU A 22 11.80 13.59 -17.63
C LEU A 22 12.63 14.83 -17.26
N LYS A 23 13.81 14.61 -16.67
CA LYS A 23 14.71 15.68 -16.25
C LYS A 23 15.23 16.47 -17.45
N ASP A 24 15.71 15.77 -18.47
CA ASP A 24 16.36 16.37 -19.65
C ASP A 24 15.37 17.04 -20.61
N ASN A 25 14.11 16.59 -20.65
CA ASN A 25 13.12 17.10 -21.61
C ASN A 25 12.04 18.00 -21.01
N ARG A 26 11.69 17.83 -19.72
CA ARG A 26 10.63 18.62 -19.06
C ARG A 26 11.14 19.47 -17.90
N LEU A 27 12.24 19.08 -17.26
CA LEU A 27 12.82 19.83 -16.14
C LEU A 27 14.12 20.55 -16.52
N VAL A 28 14.09 21.33 -17.61
CA VAL A 28 15.27 22.02 -18.17
C VAL A 28 15.59 23.37 -17.53
N ASP A 29 14.61 24.05 -16.93
CA ASP A 29 14.77 25.36 -16.30
C ASP A 29 15.28 25.25 -14.84
N GLU A 30 15.97 26.28 -14.33
CA GLU A 30 16.49 26.23 -12.95
C GLU A 30 15.41 26.48 -11.87
N THR A 31 14.19 26.82 -12.26
CA THR A 31 13.11 27.18 -11.34
C THR A 31 11.85 26.39 -11.64
N PHE A 32 11.59 25.35 -10.83
CA PHE A 32 10.35 24.58 -10.87
C PHE A 32 9.54 24.75 -9.61
N THR A 33 8.23 24.82 -9.79
CA THR A 33 7.30 24.63 -8.69
C THR A 33 7.23 23.16 -8.29
N VAL A 34 6.86 22.90 -7.04
CA VAL A 34 6.64 21.54 -6.55
C VAL A 34 5.59 20.80 -7.40
N ASP A 35 4.54 21.51 -7.83
CA ASP A 35 3.46 20.94 -8.62
C ASP A 35 3.92 20.49 -10.02
N GLU A 36 4.79 21.26 -10.69
CA GLU A 36 5.32 20.89 -12.02
C GLU A 36 6.18 19.62 -11.96
N VAL A 37 6.99 19.47 -10.91
CA VAL A 37 7.80 18.26 -10.69
C VAL A 37 6.91 17.07 -10.34
N LEU A 38 5.91 17.25 -9.47
CA LEU A 38 4.98 16.19 -9.09
C LEU A 38 4.13 15.72 -10.27
N ASP A 39 3.66 16.62 -11.13
CA ASP A 39 2.91 16.27 -12.33
C ASP A 39 3.77 15.51 -13.34
N GLY A 40 5.04 15.90 -13.50
CA GLY A 40 6.00 15.16 -14.33
C GLY A 40 6.24 13.75 -13.81
N LEU A 41 6.47 13.60 -12.51
CA LEU A 41 6.66 12.31 -11.88
C LEU A 41 5.42 11.43 -11.99
N LYS A 42 4.24 12.00 -11.77
CA LYS A 42 2.95 11.30 -11.91
C LYS A 42 2.76 10.75 -13.32
N LEU A 43 3.16 11.50 -14.35
CA LEU A 43 3.10 11.06 -15.74
C LEU A 43 4.00 9.84 -15.98
N VAL A 44 5.26 9.90 -15.54
CA VAL A 44 6.23 8.81 -15.70
C VAL A 44 5.75 7.53 -14.98
N VAL A 45 5.39 7.65 -13.71
CA VAL A 45 4.94 6.50 -12.90
C VAL A 45 3.69 5.89 -13.51
N ARG A 46 2.71 6.71 -13.91
CA ARG A 46 1.47 6.22 -14.54
C ARG A 46 1.77 5.48 -15.85
N GLY A 47 2.65 6.00 -16.69
CA GLY A 47 3.01 5.38 -17.97
C GLY A 47 3.71 4.03 -17.81
N GLU A 48 4.67 3.92 -16.88
CA GLU A 48 5.37 2.66 -16.61
C GLU A 48 4.43 1.60 -16.03
N VAL A 49 3.58 1.98 -15.06
CA VAL A 49 2.59 1.07 -14.45
C VAL A 49 1.57 0.60 -15.49
N GLU A 50 1.04 1.51 -16.30
CA GLU A 50 0.09 1.17 -17.37
C GLU A 50 0.72 0.20 -18.38
N THR A 51 1.96 0.45 -18.78
CA THR A 51 2.71 -0.42 -19.68
C THR A 51 2.94 -1.81 -19.07
N GLU A 52 3.31 -1.90 -17.79
CA GLU A 52 3.51 -3.19 -17.11
C GLU A 52 2.20 -3.98 -17.00
N LEU A 53 1.11 -3.32 -16.64
CA LEU A 53 -0.21 -3.95 -16.50
C LEU A 53 -0.71 -4.51 -17.84
N VAL A 54 -0.62 -3.71 -18.91
CA VAL A 54 -0.98 -4.15 -20.28
C VAL A 54 -0.16 -5.36 -20.71
N ASN A 55 1.16 -5.33 -20.45
CA ASN A 55 2.03 -6.44 -20.80
C ASN A 55 1.72 -7.71 -20.01
N THR A 56 1.32 -7.57 -18.75
CA THR A 56 0.95 -8.69 -17.88
C THR A 56 -0.36 -9.31 -18.33
N ALA A 57 -1.41 -8.51 -18.52
CA ALA A 57 -2.71 -8.96 -19.02
C ALA A 57 -2.56 -9.68 -20.37
N HIS A 58 -1.81 -9.09 -21.32
CA HIS A 58 -1.57 -9.71 -22.62
C HIS A 58 -0.86 -11.07 -22.48
N THR A 59 0.17 -11.15 -21.65
CA THR A 59 0.90 -12.41 -21.42
C THR A 59 -0.01 -13.45 -20.77
N ASN A 60 -0.83 -13.07 -19.80
CA ASN A 60 -1.79 -13.96 -19.13
C ASN A 60 -2.79 -14.55 -20.13
N VAL A 61 -3.35 -13.73 -21.01
CA VAL A 61 -4.28 -14.18 -22.06
C VAL A 61 -3.62 -15.21 -22.99
N LEU A 62 -2.37 -14.96 -23.42
CA LEU A 62 -1.64 -15.91 -24.26
C LEU A 62 -1.36 -17.23 -23.53
N LEU A 63 -0.97 -17.17 -22.26
CA LEU A 63 -0.72 -18.35 -21.43
C LEU A 63 -2.00 -19.17 -21.20
N LEU A 64 -3.13 -18.51 -20.92
CA LEU A 64 -4.42 -19.16 -20.75
C LEU A 64 -4.88 -19.82 -22.06
N ARG A 65 -4.75 -19.13 -23.20
CA ARG A 65 -5.05 -19.71 -24.52
C ARG A 65 -4.20 -20.96 -24.78
N GLN A 66 -2.91 -20.90 -24.47
CA GLN A 66 -2.01 -22.03 -24.67
C GLN A 66 -2.33 -23.19 -23.70
N LEU A 67 -2.69 -22.88 -22.46
CA LEU A 67 -3.13 -23.87 -21.47
C LEU A 67 -4.39 -24.60 -21.93
N PHE A 68 -5.40 -23.86 -22.39
CA PHE A 68 -6.66 -24.45 -22.86
C PHE A 68 -6.46 -25.32 -24.10
N SER A 69 -5.65 -24.87 -25.07
CA SER A 69 -5.34 -25.68 -26.25
C SER A 69 -4.60 -26.98 -25.89
N GLN A 70 -3.71 -26.94 -24.90
CA GLN A 70 -3.07 -28.17 -24.40
C GLN A 70 -4.07 -29.06 -23.67
N ALA A 71 -4.90 -28.51 -22.77
CA ALA A 71 -5.91 -29.27 -22.05
C ALA A 71 -6.88 -29.97 -23.00
N GLU A 72 -7.32 -29.28 -24.06
CA GLU A 72 -8.15 -29.86 -25.11
C GLU A 72 -7.45 -31.01 -25.83
N LYS A 73 -6.19 -30.82 -26.25
CA LYS A 73 -5.39 -31.86 -26.92
C LYS A 73 -5.22 -33.13 -26.07
N PHE A 74 -5.15 -32.98 -24.75
CA PHE A 74 -5.01 -34.09 -23.80
C PHE A 74 -6.34 -34.54 -23.17
N TYR A 75 -7.48 -34.00 -23.63
CA TYR A 75 -8.82 -34.29 -23.10
C TYR A 75 -8.95 -34.08 -21.58
N LEU A 76 -8.21 -33.11 -21.04
CA LEU A 76 -8.24 -32.75 -19.63
C LEU A 76 -9.44 -31.86 -19.32
N ARG A 77 -10.17 -32.18 -18.25
CA ARG A 77 -11.19 -31.29 -17.69
C ARG A 77 -10.54 -30.36 -16.67
N LEU A 78 -10.55 -29.07 -16.97
CA LEU A 78 -10.10 -28.03 -16.05
C LEU A 78 -11.25 -27.65 -15.13
N GLN A 79 -10.98 -27.60 -13.83
CA GLN A 79 -11.90 -27.09 -12.82
C GLN A 79 -11.20 -26.02 -12.01
N THR A 80 -11.96 -25.01 -11.59
CA THR A 80 -11.52 -23.97 -10.68
C THR A 80 -12.29 -24.12 -9.39
N ASP A 81 -11.60 -24.20 -8.25
CA ASP A 81 -12.26 -24.24 -6.95
C ASP A 81 -12.73 -22.84 -6.55
N ILE A 82 -13.99 -22.56 -6.86
CA ILE A 82 -14.62 -21.27 -6.58
C ILE A 82 -14.77 -21.06 -5.06
N SER A 83 -14.96 -22.14 -4.29
CA SER A 83 -15.22 -22.04 -2.85
C SER A 83 -13.95 -21.62 -2.10
N GLU A 84 -12.81 -22.21 -2.45
CA GLU A 84 -11.52 -21.80 -1.89
C GLU A 84 -11.21 -20.33 -2.21
N LEU A 85 -11.49 -19.91 -3.46
CA LEU A 85 -11.27 -18.53 -3.90
C LEU A 85 -12.16 -17.53 -3.15
N GLU A 86 -13.44 -17.82 -2.98
CA GLU A 86 -14.37 -16.99 -2.21
C GLU A 86 -13.96 -16.87 -0.73
N ASN A 87 -13.52 -17.97 -0.13
CA ASN A 87 -13.04 -17.98 1.24
C ASN A 87 -11.79 -17.10 1.42
N ARG A 88 -10.83 -17.21 0.50
CA ARG A 88 -9.62 -16.35 0.49
C ARG A 88 -10.01 -14.87 0.34
N TRP A 89 -10.99 -14.57 -0.51
CA TRP A 89 -11.45 -13.20 -0.72
C TRP A 89 -12.15 -12.59 0.50
N ALA A 90 -12.97 -13.39 1.19
CA ALA A 90 -13.63 -12.98 2.42
C ALA A 90 -12.61 -12.63 3.52
N GLU A 91 -11.53 -13.41 3.64
CA GLU A 91 -10.46 -13.13 4.61
C GLU A 91 -9.73 -11.82 4.31
N ILE A 92 -9.37 -11.58 3.03
CA ILE A 92 -8.74 -10.31 2.61
C ILE A 92 -9.64 -9.12 2.95
N SER A 93 -10.95 -9.24 2.68
CA SER A 93 -11.92 -8.18 2.97
C SER A 93 -12.00 -7.87 4.47
N ARG A 94 -11.99 -8.91 5.32
CA ARG A 94 -11.94 -8.74 6.78
C ARG A 94 -10.66 -8.05 7.25
N LEU A 95 -9.51 -8.47 6.71
CA LEU A 95 -8.21 -7.91 7.06
C LEU A 95 -8.09 -6.44 6.62
N GLN A 96 -8.68 -6.07 5.49
CA GLN A 96 -8.77 -4.68 5.04
C GLN A 96 -9.62 -3.83 6.00
N GLU A 97 -10.79 -4.32 6.40
CA GLU A 97 -11.66 -3.61 7.36
C GLU A 97 -10.96 -3.41 8.71
N GLU A 98 -10.22 -4.42 9.18
CA GLU A 98 -9.45 -4.33 10.43
C GLU A 98 -8.30 -3.31 10.32
N ASN A 99 -7.60 -3.29 9.19
CA ASN A 99 -6.56 -2.28 8.92
C ASN A 99 -7.10 -0.85 8.90
N ASP A 100 -8.26 -0.62 8.27
CA ASP A 100 -8.88 0.70 8.23
C ASP A 100 -9.29 1.17 9.63
N LYS A 101 -9.82 0.26 10.45
CA LYS A 101 -10.12 0.54 11.87
C LYS A 101 -8.86 0.88 12.65
N LEU A 102 -7.77 0.12 12.47
CA LEU A 102 -6.50 0.38 13.15
C LEU A 102 -5.89 1.71 12.72
N LYS A 103 -5.97 2.05 11.43
CA LYS A 103 -5.49 3.33 10.88
C LYS A 103 -6.27 4.50 11.47
N GLY A 104 -7.60 4.39 11.57
CA GLY A 104 -8.43 5.41 12.23
C GLY A 104 -8.13 5.57 13.72
N ARG A 105 -7.88 4.47 14.44
CA ARG A 105 -7.46 4.50 15.84
C ARG A 105 -6.09 5.17 16.01
N LEU A 106 -5.15 4.89 15.12
CA LEU A 106 -3.82 5.50 15.13
C LEU A 106 -3.90 7.01 14.92
N GLN A 107 -4.66 7.48 13.92
CA GLN A 107 -4.88 8.92 13.68
C GLN A 107 -5.54 9.62 14.88
N THR A 108 -6.47 8.93 15.56
CA THR A 108 -7.11 9.43 16.78
C THR A 108 -6.09 9.56 17.92
N MET A 109 -5.25 8.55 18.13
CA MET A 109 -4.18 8.62 19.13
C MET A 109 -3.15 9.69 18.81
N GLU A 110 -2.73 9.84 17.55
CA GLU A 110 -1.81 10.90 17.12
C GLU A 110 -2.41 12.29 17.41
N THR A 111 -3.70 12.48 17.13
CA THR A 111 -4.42 13.72 17.45
C THR A 111 -4.53 13.97 18.95
N LEU A 112 -4.81 12.92 19.75
CA LEU A 112 -4.90 13.02 21.20
C LEU A 112 -3.54 13.30 21.85
N VAL A 113 -2.47 12.66 21.37
CA VAL A 113 -1.09 12.91 21.80
C VAL A 113 -0.66 14.32 21.42
N PHE A 114 -0.95 14.79 20.20
CA PHE A 114 -0.70 16.17 19.81
C PHE A 114 -1.45 17.16 20.72
N LYS A 115 -2.70 16.85 21.06
CA LYS A 115 -3.53 17.67 21.96
C LYS A 115 -3.05 17.64 23.42
N SER A 116 -2.61 16.51 23.94
CA SER A 116 -2.15 16.37 25.33
C SER A 116 -0.72 16.84 25.55
N MET A 117 0.15 16.68 24.55
CA MET A 117 1.59 16.95 24.65
C MET A 117 1.97 18.37 24.16
N ILE A 118 1.16 18.98 23.28
CA ILE A 118 1.39 20.36 22.80
C ILE A 118 0.34 21.34 23.32
N LEU A 119 -0.96 21.02 23.23
CA LEU A 119 -2.02 21.98 23.59
C LEU A 119 -2.21 22.14 25.10
N HIS A 120 -2.07 21.05 25.89
CA HIS A 120 -2.24 21.09 27.34
C HIS A 120 -1.11 21.86 28.06
N PRO A 121 0.19 21.69 27.72
CA PRO A 121 1.26 22.49 28.29
C PRO A 121 1.17 23.96 27.87
N LEU A 122 0.76 24.27 26.64
CA LEU A 122 0.54 25.66 26.21
C LEU A 122 -0.58 26.34 27.01
N LYS A 123 -1.73 25.67 27.21
CA LYS A 123 -2.82 26.19 28.06
C LYS A 123 -2.39 26.39 29.53
N CYS A 124 -1.56 25.49 30.05
CA CYS A 124 -0.99 25.61 31.39
C CYS A 124 0.04 26.76 31.45
N PHE A 125 0.85 26.96 30.42
CA PHE A 125 1.88 28.01 30.35
C PHE A 125 1.30 29.42 30.34
N VAL A 126 0.15 29.66 29.68
CA VAL A 126 -0.53 30.97 29.71
C VAL A 126 -1.24 31.27 31.04
N SER A 127 -1.35 30.32 31.96
CA SER A 127 -2.18 30.45 33.18
C SER A 127 -1.43 30.32 34.51
N PHE A 128 -0.10 30.51 34.54
CA PHE A 128 0.64 30.53 35.81
C PHE A 128 0.61 31.92 36.49
N PRO A 129 0.22 31.96 37.78
CA PRO A 129 1.28 31.98 38.79
C PRO A 129 1.09 30.90 39.86
N LYS A 130 2.22 30.27 40.22
CA LYS A 130 2.44 29.23 41.25
C LYS A 130 2.13 27.80 40.82
N MET A 131 3.18 26.96 40.75
CA MET A 131 3.29 25.67 41.45
C MET A 131 4.59 24.97 41.05
N ALA A 132 5.65 25.31 41.76
CA ALA A 132 6.91 24.59 41.80
C ALA A 132 6.85 23.51 42.90
N THR A 133 5.92 22.55 42.86
CA THR A 133 5.90 21.43 43.84
C THR A 133 4.98 20.27 43.42
N ARG A 134 5.23 19.58 42.30
CA ARG A 134 4.64 18.22 42.06
C ARG A 134 5.40 17.45 40.98
N SER A 135 6.65 17.10 41.24
CA SER A 135 7.51 16.31 40.32
C SER A 135 7.34 14.80 40.42
N GLN A 136 6.24 14.26 40.95
CA GLN A 136 5.99 12.82 41.02
C GLN A 136 4.51 12.56 40.79
N GLU A 137 4.13 12.08 39.59
CA GLU A 137 2.94 11.21 39.37
C GLU A 137 2.59 10.90 37.90
N ILE A 138 3.30 11.40 36.88
CA ILE A 138 2.94 11.10 35.48
C ILE A 138 3.99 10.19 34.83
N THR A 139 3.95 8.91 35.20
CA THR A 139 4.50 7.80 34.40
C THR A 139 3.58 6.59 34.58
N SER A 140 2.42 6.56 33.92
CA SER A 140 1.65 5.32 33.73
C SER A 140 2.34 4.50 32.63
N LEU A 141 3.19 3.55 33.05
CA LEU A 141 3.86 2.60 32.15
C LEU A 141 2.88 1.77 31.27
N GLU A 142 1.61 1.67 31.66
CA GLU A 142 0.58 0.94 30.91
C GLU A 142 0.24 1.55 29.54
N ASP A 143 0.27 2.89 29.40
CA ASP A 143 -0.13 3.54 28.15
C ASP A 143 0.92 3.39 27.05
N THR A 144 2.20 3.30 27.45
CA THR A 144 3.31 3.07 26.51
C THR A 144 3.37 1.62 26.04
N ASP A 145 3.10 0.66 26.93
CA ASP A 145 3.14 -0.77 26.59
C ASP A 145 1.97 -1.18 25.69
N ASN A 146 0.80 -0.55 25.88
CA ASN A 146 -0.36 -0.72 25.01
C ASN A 146 -0.10 -0.16 23.60
N LEU A 147 0.56 0.99 23.48
CA LEU A 147 0.92 1.58 22.18
C LEU A 147 1.97 0.74 21.44
N VAL A 148 2.98 0.24 22.15
CA VAL A 148 4.02 -0.62 21.57
C VAL A 148 3.41 -1.95 21.09
N SER A 149 2.52 -2.54 21.87
CA SER A 149 1.80 -3.77 21.49
C SER A 149 0.87 -3.54 20.29
N ALA A 150 0.14 -2.42 20.26
CA ALA A 150 -0.71 -2.06 19.13
C ALA A 150 0.10 -1.84 17.84
N LYS A 151 1.27 -1.18 17.94
CA LYS A 151 2.19 -0.99 16.82
C LYS A 151 2.74 -2.32 16.30
N HIS A 152 3.14 -3.22 17.20
CA HIS A 152 3.65 -4.54 16.83
C HIS A 152 2.59 -5.39 16.12
N ASN A 153 1.34 -5.36 16.61
CA ASN A 153 0.23 -6.06 15.97
C ASN A 153 -0.10 -5.49 14.58
N LEU A 154 -0.07 -4.16 14.43
CA LEU A 154 -0.28 -3.51 13.13
C LEU A 154 0.79 -3.92 12.11
N LEU A 155 2.07 -3.92 12.50
CA LEU A 155 3.17 -4.36 11.64
C LEU A 155 3.00 -5.81 11.18
N ARG A 156 2.57 -6.70 12.08
CA ARG A 156 2.32 -8.11 11.76
C ARG A 156 1.18 -8.27 10.74
N VAL A 157 0.10 -7.51 10.90
CA VAL A 157 -1.04 -7.55 9.97
C VAL A 157 -0.66 -6.97 8.62
N GLN A 158 0.11 -5.88 8.58
CA GLN A 158 0.63 -5.30 7.34
C GLN A 158 1.51 -6.29 6.57
N GLU A 159 2.35 -7.06 7.27
CA GLU A 159 3.20 -8.09 6.67
C GLU A 159 2.37 -9.25 6.10
N GLN A 160 1.30 -9.66 6.79
CA GLN A 160 0.38 -10.68 6.29
C GLN A 160 -0.43 -10.21 5.08
N LEU A 161 -0.88 -8.94 5.04
CA LEU A 161 -1.51 -8.37 3.84
C LEU A 161 -0.54 -8.33 2.67
N ALA A 162 0.70 -7.89 2.87
CA ALA A 162 1.69 -7.82 1.79
C ALA A 162 2.00 -9.20 1.18
N LEU A 163 1.96 -10.25 2.00
CA LEU A 163 2.06 -11.63 1.53
C LEU A 163 0.81 -12.08 0.77
N ALA A 164 -0.38 -11.76 1.26
CA ALA A 164 -1.64 -12.13 0.61
C ALA A 164 -1.84 -11.39 -0.74
N GLU A 165 -1.51 -10.10 -0.81
CA GLU A 165 -1.59 -9.30 -2.04
C GLU A 165 -0.64 -9.82 -3.13
N LYS A 166 0.52 -10.34 -2.73
CA LYS A 166 1.48 -10.97 -3.66
C LYS A 166 0.98 -12.30 -4.23
N GLU A 167 0.02 -12.95 -3.59
CA GLU A 167 -0.59 -14.21 -4.04
C GLU A 167 -1.85 -14.02 -4.89
N VAL A 168 -2.45 -12.82 -4.90
CA VAL A 168 -3.66 -12.54 -5.69
C VAL A 168 -3.28 -11.96 -7.06
N PRO A 169 -3.75 -12.55 -8.18
CA PRO A 169 -3.54 -11.99 -9.51
C PRO A 169 -4.19 -10.60 -9.64
N ALA A 170 -3.43 -9.62 -10.13
CA ALA A 170 -3.86 -8.21 -10.26
C ALA A 170 -5.20 -8.02 -11.00
N ASP A 171 -5.51 -8.91 -11.95
CA ASP A 171 -6.73 -8.88 -12.77
C ASP A 171 -8.02 -9.03 -11.92
N ILE A 172 -7.95 -9.66 -10.74
CA ILE A 172 -9.10 -9.83 -9.83
C ILE A 172 -9.32 -8.58 -8.96
N MET A 173 -8.25 -7.88 -8.59
CA MET A 173 -8.32 -6.62 -7.82
C MET A 173 -9.00 -5.49 -8.60
N GLU A 174 -8.77 -5.42 -9.92
CA GLU A 174 -9.37 -4.40 -10.80
C GLU A 174 -10.89 -4.60 -10.99
N ILE A 175 -11.37 -5.84 -10.99
CA ILE A 175 -12.80 -6.16 -11.13
C ILE A 175 -13.59 -5.70 -9.89
N LEU A 176 -12.96 -5.72 -8.72
CA LEU A 176 -13.63 -5.45 -7.45
C LEU A 176 -13.66 -3.96 -7.09
N THR A 177 -12.65 -3.21 -7.53
CA THR A 177 -12.67 -1.74 -7.48
C THR A 177 -13.72 -1.13 -8.41
N LYS A 178 -13.98 -1.76 -9.57
CA LYS A 178 -15.05 -1.35 -10.50
C LYS A 178 -16.47 -1.70 -10.03
N LYS A 179 -16.62 -2.62 -9.07
CA LYS A 179 -17.94 -3.04 -8.55
C LYS A 179 -18.43 -2.19 -7.37
N ASN A 180 -17.60 -1.27 -6.88
CA ASN A 180 -17.86 -0.41 -5.71
C ASN A 180 -18.07 1.08 -6.05
N ASN A 181 -18.23 1.40 -7.35
CA ASN A 181 -18.72 2.69 -7.88
C ASN A 181 -19.98 2.44 -8.71
#